data_AF-A0A522TGY4-F1
#
_entry.id   AF-A0A522TGY4-F1
#
_cell.length_a   1.000
_cell.length_b   1.000
_cell.length_c   1.000
_cell.angle_alpha   90.00
_cell.angle_beta   90.00
_cell.angle_gamma   90.00
#
_symmetry.space_group_name_H-M   'P 1'
#
loop_
_entity.id
_entity.type
_entity.pdbx_description
1 polymer ?
#
loop_
_entity_poly.entity_id
_entity_poly.type
_entity_poly.pdbx_seq_one_letter_code
_entity_poly.pdbx_strand_id
1 'polypeptide(L)'
;MSRVSDTRQRTREAAAQLVVGGKRPHEITVDQIYTAIQQGSRTTINDELKLWKDERTKADALGADLPAAVADAMRTLWVSAVEQGEAVFAEQRGALETALAEAEQQRNAALQTRADAMEMATALTEQCETLRHEVAAQQAR
;
A
#
# COMPACT_ATOMS: atom_id res chain seq x y z
N MET A 1 -18.95 6.98 -2.87
CA MET A 1 -17.57 7.50 -2.92
C MET A 1 -17.61 8.95 -3.40
N SER A 2 -17.50 9.91 -2.49
CA SER A 2 -17.62 11.33 -2.82
C SER A 2 -16.38 11.79 -3.59
N ARG A 3 -16.54 12.25 -4.83
CA ARG A 3 -15.48 12.93 -5.59
C ARG A 3 -15.20 14.26 -4.91
N VAL A 4 -14.28 14.29 -3.96
CA VAL A 4 -13.69 15.54 -3.48
C VAL A 4 -13.11 16.22 -4.72
N SER A 5 -13.68 17.36 -5.10
CA SER A 5 -13.11 18.15 -6.20
C SER A 5 -11.68 18.48 -5.82
N ASP A 6 -10.74 18.24 -6.72
CA ASP A 6 -9.32 18.58 -6.60
C ASP A 6 -9.09 19.97 -5.98
N THR A 7 -9.94 20.95 -6.32
CA THR A 7 -9.90 22.31 -5.74
C THR A 7 -10.15 22.33 -4.22
N ARG A 8 -11.11 21.55 -3.71
CA ARG A 8 -11.44 21.51 -2.28
C ARG A 8 -10.32 20.86 -1.47
N GLN A 9 -9.77 19.77 -1.98
CA GLN A 9 -8.63 19.10 -1.36
C GLN A 9 -7.42 20.04 -1.29
N ARG A 10 -7.05 20.66 -2.43
CA ARG A 10 -5.94 21.61 -2.50
C ARG A 10 -6.15 22.85 -1.62
N THR A 11 -7.40 23.31 -1.47
CA THR A 11 -7.76 24.40 -0.53
C THR A 11 -7.43 24.02 0.91
N ARG A 12 -7.80 22.81 1.35
CA ARG A 12 -7.50 22.33 2.71
C ARG A 12 -6.01 22.17 2.95
N GLU A 13 -5.29 21.62 1.98
CA GLU A 13 -3.84 21.43 2.06
C GLU A 13 -3.10 22.77 2.15
N ALA A 14 -3.45 23.74 1.30
CA ALA A 14 -2.88 25.09 1.35
C ALA A 14 -3.19 25.79 2.69
N ALA A 15 -4.41 25.67 3.21
CA ALA A 15 -4.77 26.23 4.50
C ALA A 15 -3.96 25.59 5.65
N ALA A 16 -3.77 24.26 5.63
CA ALA A 16 -2.96 23.56 6.61
C ALA A 16 -1.49 24.01 6.57
N GLN A 17 -0.90 24.16 5.37
CA GLN A 17 0.47 24.66 5.21
C GLN A 17 0.66 26.07 5.75
N LEU A 18 -0.33 26.96 5.55
CA LEU A 18 -0.27 28.31 6.11
C LEU A 18 -0.27 28.31 7.65
N VAL A 19 -1.00 27.37 8.28
CA VAL A 19 -0.95 27.23 9.75
C VAL A 19 0.39 26.66 10.22
N VAL A 20 0.96 25.68 9.52
CA VAL A 20 2.31 25.18 9.81
C VAL A 20 3.34 26.32 9.71
N GLY A 21 3.15 27.24 8.76
CA GLY A 21 3.93 28.47 8.64
C GLY A 21 3.64 29.55 9.70
N GLY A 22 2.83 29.24 10.73
CA GLY A 22 2.58 30.10 11.88
C GLY A 22 1.37 31.04 11.77
N LYS A 23 0.60 31.00 10.67
CA LYS A 23 -0.63 31.81 10.57
C LYS A 23 -1.75 31.21 11.41
N ARG A 24 -2.54 32.08 12.04
CA ARG A 24 -3.74 31.63 12.75
C ARG A 24 -4.87 31.34 11.75
N PRO A 25 -5.74 30.35 12.00
CA PRO A 25 -6.84 30.01 11.08
C PRO A 25 -7.73 31.19 10.67
N HIS A 26 -7.96 32.16 11.57
CA HIS A 26 -8.76 33.36 11.24
C HIS A 26 -8.06 34.34 10.29
N GLU A 27 -6.72 34.32 10.22
CA GLU A 27 -5.91 35.20 9.37
C GLU A 27 -5.78 34.67 7.92
N ILE A 28 -6.19 33.43 7.67
CA ILE A 28 -6.12 32.80 6.35
C ILE A 28 -7.25 33.36 5.47
N THR A 29 -6.89 33.97 4.35
CA THR A 29 -7.85 34.58 3.41
C THR A 29 -7.99 33.77 2.12
N VAL A 30 -9.10 33.97 1.42
CA VAL A 30 -9.36 33.34 0.11
C VAL A 30 -8.27 33.67 -0.90
N ASP A 31 -7.78 34.91 -0.91
CA ASP A 31 -6.72 35.32 -1.85
C ASP A 31 -5.39 34.63 -1.56
N GLN A 32 -5.04 34.43 -0.28
CA GLN A 32 -3.82 33.66 0.06
C GLN A 32 -3.89 32.22 -0.43
N ILE A 33 -5.07 31.58 -0.30
CA ILE A 33 -5.29 30.24 -0.83
C ILE A 33 -5.27 30.25 -2.36
N TYR A 34 -5.94 31.22 -2.99
CA TYR A 34 -5.95 31.36 -4.44
C TYR A 34 -4.54 31.58 -5.01
N THR A 35 -3.69 32.36 -4.33
CA THR A 35 -2.28 32.52 -4.70
C THR A 35 -1.51 31.20 -4.61
N ALA A 36 -1.81 30.36 -3.62
CA ALA A 36 -1.13 29.08 -3.40
C ALA A 36 -1.56 28.00 -4.41
N ILE A 37 -2.86 27.90 -4.74
CA ILE A 37 -3.38 26.81 -5.58
C ILE A 37 -3.62 27.22 -7.03
N GLN A 38 -3.79 28.51 -7.31
CA GLN A 38 -4.03 29.13 -8.64
C GLN A 38 -5.13 28.43 -9.47
N GLN A 39 -6.08 27.78 -8.80
CA GLN A 39 -7.10 26.93 -9.40
C GLN A 39 -8.41 27.06 -8.62
N GLY A 40 -9.52 26.90 -9.33
CA GLY A 40 -10.86 26.91 -8.74
C GLY A 40 -11.46 28.31 -8.64
N SER A 41 -12.77 28.36 -8.42
CA SER A 41 -13.45 29.64 -8.22
C SER A 41 -13.24 30.14 -6.78
N ARG A 42 -13.20 31.47 -6.62
CA ARG A 42 -13.13 32.11 -5.30
C ARG A 42 -14.27 31.68 -4.37
N THR A 43 -15.47 31.43 -4.92
CA THR A 43 -16.62 30.94 -4.17
C THR A 43 -16.37 29.53 -3.62
N THR A 44 -15.90 28.60 -4.44
CA THR A 44 -15.59 27.23 -3.99
C THR A 44 -14.50 27.23 -2.92
N ILE A 45 -13.47 28.06 -3.08
CA ILE A 45 -12.40 28.21 -2.09
C ILE A 45 -12.95 28.78 -0.79
N ASN A 46 -13.79 29.82 -0.86
CA ASN A 46 -14.38 30.44 0.33
C ASN A 46 -15.26 29.48 1.12
N ASP A 47 -16.12 28.73 0.44
CA ASP A 47 -17.03 27.78 1.08
C ASP A 47 -16.24 26.65 1.76
N GLU A 48 -15.22 26.12 1.09
CA GLU A 48 -14.35 25.09 1.67
C GLU A 48 -13.51 25.63 2.82
N LEU A 49 -13.01 26.86 2.71
CA LEU A 49 -12.21 27.49 3.76
C LEU A 49 -13.05 27.77 5.01
N LYS A 50 -14.31 28.17 4.87
CA LYS A 50 -15.26 28.29 6.00
C LYS A 50 -15.45 26.94 6.69
N LEU A 51 -15.76 25.90 5.92
CA LEU A 51 -15.95 24.55 6.44
C LEU A 51 -14.70 24.06 7.20
N TRP A 52 -13.52 24.25 6.61
CA TRP A 52 -12.24 23.88 7.21
C TRP A 52 -11.97 24.65 8.52
N LYS A 53 -12.28 25.95 8.58
CA LYS A 53 -12.13 26.75 9.81
C LYS A 53 -13.10 26.29 10.91
N ASP A 54 -14.33 25.96 10.56
CA ASP A 54 -15.33 25.46 11.51
C ASP A 54 -14.94 24.10 12.08
N GLU A 55 -14.47 23.19 11.23
CA GLU A 55 -13.92 21.89 11.66
C GLU A 55 -12.73 22.05 12.58
N ARG A 56 -11.82 22.98 12.26
CA ARG A 56 -10.63 23.26 13.08
C ARG A 56 -10.99 23.88 14.42
N THR A 57 -11.95 24.80 14.44
CA THR A 57 -12.47 25.38 15.69
C THR A 57 -13.08 24.31 16.59
N LYS A 58 -13.82 23.36 16.02
CA LYS A 58 -14.38 22.22 16.77
C LYS A 58 -13.28 21.31 17.31
N ALA A 59 -12.27 20.99 16.50
CA ALA A 59 -11.12 20.19 16.91
C ALA A 59 -10.30 20.87 18.01
N ASP A 60 -10.07 22.19 17.89
CA ASP A 60 -9.37 23.00 18.88
C ASP A 60 -10.17 23.08 20.19
N ALA A 61 -11.51 23.19 20.13
CA ALA A 61 -12.37 23.15 21.30
C ALA A 61 -12.32 21.78 22.00
N LEU A 62 -12.40 20.68 21.24
CA LEU A 62 -12.22 19.32 21.75
C LEU A 62 -10.84 19.11 22.40
N GLY A 63 -9.79 19.75 21.87
CA GLY A 63 -8.45 19.71 22.44
C GLY A 63 -8.27 20.61 23.67
N ALA A 64 -8.93 21.77 23.70
CA ALA A 64 -8.86 22.73 24.80
C ALA A 64 -9.59 22.24 26.06
N ASP A 65 -10.66 21.47 25.89
CA ASP A 65 -11.46 20.90 26.98
C ASP A 65 -10.91 19.57 27.51
N LEU A 66 -9.86 19.00 26.89
CA LEU A 66 -9.28 17.74 27.30
C LEU A 66 -8.21 17.97 28.40
N PRO A 67 -8.37 17.41 29.62
CA PRO A 67 -7.34 17.51 30.65
C PRO A 67 -6.00 16.95 30.14
N ALA A 68 -4.90 17.63 30.43
CA ALA A 68 -3.57 17.27 29.92
C ALA A 68 -3.21 15.80 30.17
N ALA A 69 -3.54 15.27 31.35
CA ALA A 69 -3.32 13.87 31.69
C ALA A 69 -4.05 12.88 30.76
N VAL A 70 -5.25 13.23 30.29
CA VAL A 70 -6.01 12.40 29.34
C VAL A 70 -5.40 12.48 27.95
N ALA A 71 -5.01 13.69 27.50
CA ALA A 71 -4.33 13.87 26.22
C ALA A 71 -3.01 13.08 26.17
N ASP A 72 -2.23 13.11 27.24
CA ASP A 72 -0.96 12.38 27.35
C ASP A 72 -1.19 10.86 27.38
N ALA A 73 -2.21 10.39 28.12
CA ALA A 73 -2.60 8.99 28.12
C ALA A 73 -3.04 8.50 26.72
N MET A 74 -3.82 9.30 25.99
CA MET A 74 -4.24 8.98 24.62
C MET A 74 -3.06 8.93 23.66
N ARG A 75 -2.11 9.87 23.75
CA ARG A 75 -0.89 9.84 22.93
C ARG A 75 -0.03 8.63 23.25
N THR A 76 0.14 8.31 24.53
CA THR A 76 0.91 7.14 24.97
C THR A 76 0.27 5.85 24.46
N LEU A 77 -1.05 5.70 24.62
CA LEU A 77 -1.80 4.55 24.11
C LEU A 77 -1.66 4.41 22.59
N TRP A 78 -1.76 5.53 21.86
CA TRP A 78 -1.58 5.53 20.41
C TRP A 78 -0.18 5.06 20.01
N VAL A 79 0.86 5.60 20.63
CA VAL A 79 2.25 5.19 20.36
C VAL A 79 2.42 3.69 20.63
N SER A 80 1.98 3.20 21.79
CA SER A 80 2.07 1.77 22.11
C SER A 80 1.27 0.89 21.15
N ALA A 81 0.10 1.32 20.69
CA ALA A 81 -0.70 0.58 19.73
C ALA A 81 -0.02 0.51 18.35
N VAL A 82 0.60 1.61 17.91
CA VAL A 82 1.37 1.65 16.66
C VAL A 82 2.59 0.74 16.75
N GLU A 83 3.37 0.82 17.82
CA GLU A 83 4.55 -0.02 18.03
C GLU A 83 4.19 -1.52 18.04
N GLN A 84 3.10 -1.89 18.72
CA GLN A 84 2.61 -3.27 18.73
C GLN A 84 2.14 -3.71 17.33
N GLY A 85 1.43 -2.84 16.62
CA GLY A 85 0.98 -3.10 15.26
C GLY A 85 2.15 -3.30 14.29
N GLU A 86 3.18 -2.46 14.37
CA GLU A 86 4.38 -2.57 13.55
C GLU A 86 5.15 -3.85 13.84
N ALA A 87 5.26 -4.26 15.11
CA ALA A 87 5.91 -5.51 15.49
C ALA A 87 5.19 -6.74 14.91
N VAL A 88 3.86 -6.82 15.07
CA VAL A 88 3.05 -7.92 14.53
C VAL A 88 3.10 -7.92 13.00
N PHE A 89 3.04 -6.75 12.37
CA PHE A 89 3.14 -6.63 10.92
C PHE A 89 4.51 -7.11 10.41
N ALA A 90 5.60 -6.74 11.08
CA ALA A 90 6.94 -7.17 10.72
C ALA A 90 7.11 -8.69 10.83
N GLU A 91 6.57 -9.31 11.89
CA GLU A 91 6.56 -10.76 12.07
C GLU A 91 5.79 -11.47 10.96
N GLN A 92 4.56 -11.04 10.68
CA GLN A 92 3.73 -11.63 9.62
C GLN A 92 4.37 -11.46 8.24
N ARG A 93 4.96 -10.30 7.97
CA ARG A 93 5.70 -10.05 6.73
C ARG A 93 6.87 -11.02 6.58
N GLY A 94 7.69 -11.20 7.63
CA GLY A 94 8.81 -12.15 7.60
C GLY A 94 8.38 -13.60 7.40
N ALA A 95 7.26 -14.00 8.03
CA ALA A 95 6.69 -15.33 7.84
C ALA A 95 6.21 -15.55 6.39
N LEU A 96 5.55 -14.55 5.79
CA LEU A 96 5.12 -14.61 4.39
C LEU A 96 6.30 -14.62 3.41
N GLU A 97 7.33 -13.81 3.66
CA GLU A 97 8.56 -13.80 2.85
C GLU A 97 9.25 -15.17 2.88
N THR A 98 9.31 -15.81 4.05
CA THR A 98 9.85 -17.17 4.20
C THR A 98 9.01 -18.21 3.46
N ALA A 99 7.69 -18.19 3.65
CA ALA A 99 6.77 -19.11 2.99
C ALA A 99 6.82 -18.97 1.46
N LEU A 100 6.98 -17.74 0.95
CA LEU A 100 7.16 -17.50 -0.48
C LEU A 100 8.46 -18.12 -0.99
N ALA A 101 9.57 -17.91 -0.30
CA ALA A 101 10.87 -18.50 -0.68
C ALA A 101 10.82 -20.04 -0.67
N GLU A 102 10.17 -20.64 0.32
CA GLU A 102 9.97 -22.10 0.38
C GLU A 102 9.10 -22.60 -0.78
N ALA A 103 8.00 -21.91 -1.08
CA ALA A 103 7.12 -22.27 -2.19
C ALA A 103 7.84 -22.14 -3.54
N GLU A 104 8.66 -21.12 -3.73
CA GLU A 104 9.49 -20.96 -4.94
C GLU A 104 10.52 -22.08 -5.06
N GLN A 105 11.19 -22.45 -3.96
CA GLN A 105 12.14 -23.56 -3.95
C GLN A 105 11.45 -24.89 -4.31
N GLN A 106 10.29 -25.18 -3.71
CA GLN A 106 9.51 -26.38 -4.01
C GLN A 106 9.06 -26.41 -5.47
N ARG A 107 8.57 -25.27 -5.98
CA ARG A 107 8.17 -25.14 -7.38
C ARG A 107 9.35 -25.41 -8.32
N ASN A 108 10.51 -24.83 -8.05
CA ASN A 108 11.70 -25.01 -8.89
C ASN A 108 12.18 -26.47 -8.86
N ALA A 109 12.17 -27.11 -7.68
CA ALA A 109 12.49 -28.54 -7.56
C ALA A 109 11.51 -29.40 -8.37
N ALA A 110 10.21 -29.13 -8.28
CA ALA A 110 9.20 -29.86 -9.06
C ALA A 110 9.36 -29.64 -10.57
N LEU A 111 9.72 -28.44 -11.01
CA LEU A 111 10.02 -28.15 -12.42
C LEU A 111 11.24 -28.93 -12.91
N GLN A 112 12.29 -29.02 -12.09
CA GLN A 112 13.47 -29.82 -12.43
C GLN A 112 13.13 -31.30 -12.54
N THR A 113 12.45 -31.88 -11.54
CA THR A 113 12.01 -33.28 -11.59
C THR A 113 11.14 -33.56 -12.82
N ARG A 114 10.26 -32.63 -13.19
CA ARG A 114 9.44 -32.77 -14.41
C ARG A 114 10.30 -32.77 -15.67
N ALA A 115 11.31 -31.90 -15.76
CA ALA A 115 12.21 -31.83 -16.90
C ALA A 115 13.02 -33.15 -17.03
N ASP A 116 13.61 -33.61 -15.93
CA ASP A 116 14.40 -34.85 -15.90
C ASP A 116 13.55 -36.07 -16.30
N ALA A 117 12.29 -36.15 -15.81
CA ALA A 117 11.37 -37.21 -16.19
C ALA A 117 10.98 -37.17 -17.68
N MET A 118 10.86 -35.98 -18.25
CA MET A 118 10.53 -35.79 -19.67
C MET A 118 11.71 -36.16 -20.58
N GLU A 119 12.93 -35.83 -20.18
CA GLU A 119 14.15 -36.27 -20.87
C GLU A 119 14.28 -37.80 -20.84
N MET A 120 14.09 -38.41 -19.66
CA MET A 120 14.12 -39.86 -19.49
C MET A 120 13.07 -40.56 -20.37
N ALA A 121 11.84 -40.05 -20.39
CA ALA A 121 10.76 -40.61 -21.21
C ALA A 121 11.06 -40.53 -22.72
N THR A 122 11.69 -39.44 -23.16
CA THR A 122 12.12 -39.27 -24.56
C THR A 122 13.19 -40.30 -24.91
N ALA A 123 14.23 -40.44 -24.08
CA ALA A 123 15.30 -41.42 -24.29
C ALA A 123 14.79 -42.87 -24.32
N LEU A 124 13.86 -43.23 -23.42
CA LEU A 124 13.20 -44.54 -23.41
C LEU A 124 12.40 -44.79 -24.69
N THR A 125 11.73 -43.76 -25.21
CA THR A 125 10.95 -43.86 -26.46
C THR A 125 11.86 -44.15 -27.64
N GLU A 126 12.96 -43.42 -27.77
CA GLU A 126 13.98 -43.63 -28.82
C GLU A 126 14.62 -45.03 -28.74
N GLN A 127 14.92 -45.52 -27.53
CA GLN A 127 15.42 -46.87 -27.32
C GLN A 127 14.39 -47.93 -27.76
N CYS A 128 13.11 -47.75 -27.42
CA CYS A 128 12.06 -48.66 -27.84
C CYS A 128 11.88 -48.70 -29.36
N GLU A 129 11.98 -47.54 -30.03
CA GLU A 129 11.92 -47.46 -31.49
C GLU A 129 13.10 -48.16 -32.15
N THR A 130 14.31 -47.94 -31.61
CA THR A 130 15.54 -48.60 -32.09
C THR A 130 15.42 -50.13 -31.99
N LEU A 131 15.03 -50.64 -30.81
CA LEU A 131 14.85 -52.08 -30.59
C LEU A 131 13.76 -52.67 -31.49
N ARG A 132 12.65 -51.95 -31.73
CA ARG A 132 11.62 -52.39 -32.68
C ARG A 132 12.17 -52.52 -34.10
N HIS A 133 12.99 -51.58 -34.55
CA HIS A 133 13.63 -51.65 -35.86
C HIS A 133 14.60 -52.83 -35.96
N GLU A 134 15.40 -53.10 -34.93
CA GLU A 134 16.32 -54.23 -34.89
C GLU A 134 15.59 -55.58 -34.94
N VAL A 135 14.52 -55.74 -34.16
CA VAL A 135 13.69 -56.96 -34.17
C VAL A 135 13.05 -57.16 -35.55
N ALA A 136 12.49 -56.11 -36.15
CA ALA A 136 11.92 -56.19 -37.48
C ALA A 136 12.96 -56.59 -38.55
N ALA A 137 14.19 -56.07 -38.44
CA ALA A 137 15.28 -56.42 -39.35
C ALA A 137 15.77 -57.87 -39.17
N GLN A 138 15.73 -58.41 -37.95
CA GLN A 138 16.06 -59.81 -37.69
C GLN A 138 14.99 -60.78 -38.20
N GLN A 139 13.71 -60.41 -38.11
CA GLN A 139 12.59 -61.24 -38.59
C GLN A 139 12.48 -61.29 -40.12
N ALA A 140 13.07 -60.33 -40.83
CA ALA A 140 13.09 -60.27 -42.29
C ALA A 140 14.26 -61.02 -42.96
N ARG A 141 15.16 -61.62 -42.16
CA ARG A 141 16.26 -62.48 -42.62
C ARG A 141 15.88 -63.96 -42.50
#